data_AF-A0A837NK37-F1
#
_entry.id   AF-A0A837NK37-F1
#
_cell.length_a   1.000
_cell.length_b   1.000
_cell.length_c   1.000
_cell.angle_alpha   90.00
_cell.angle_beta   90.00
_cell.angle_gamma   90.00
#
_symmetry.space_group_name_H-M   'P 1'
#
loop_
_entity.id
_entity.type
_entity.pdbx_description
1 polymer ?
#
loop_
_entity_poly.entity_id
_entity_poly.type
_entity_poly.pdbx_seq_one_letter_code
_entity_poly.pdbx_strand_id
1 'polypeptide(L)'
;MDLKSRIQGLANEKHITLAELERITGISNGQIRRWDKSSPKADNLKKVADYFGVTTDYLLGRETQNSPDWATEDDKIDLDKWLQSNVPMGFQGMDMDDDTKIKVRAFLEGVFWEDKQKHRNDDNKK
;
A
#
# COMPACT_ATOMS: atom_id res chain seq x y z
N MET A 1 -0.04 10.55 4.03
CA MET A 1 -0.60 9.50 4.93
C MET A 1 0.49 8.92 5.85
N ASP A 2 0.27 8.90 7.17
CA ASP A 2 1.26 8.40 8.16
C ASP A 2 1.10 6.90 8.46
N LEU A 3 2.14 6.26 8.99
CA LEU A 3 2.20 4.81 9.25
C LEU A 3 1.03 4.33 10.12
N LYS A 4 0.73 5.02 11.23
CA LYS A 4 -0.42 4.67 12.08
C LYS A 4 -1.73 4.79 11.31
N SER A 5 -1.91 5.84 10.52
CA SER A 5 -3.15 6.09 9.77
C SER A 5 -3.42 4.99 8.74
N ARG A 6 -2.37 4.50 8.07
CA ARG A 6 -2.50 3.35 7.15
C ARG A 6 -2.87 2.07 7.88
N ILE A 7 -2.21 1.77 9.02
CA ILE A 7 -2.55 0.61 9.86
C ILE A 7 -3.99 0.71 10.40
N GLN A 8 -4.43 1.93 10.77
CA GLN A 8 -5.79 2.18 11.22
C GLN A 8 -6.81 1.92 10.10
N GLY A 9 -6.49 2.27 8.86
CA GLY A 9 -7.31 1.93 7.69
C GLY A 9 -7.53 0.43 7.56
N LEU A 10 -6.43 -0.34 7.55
CA LEU A 10 -6.48 -1.81 7.47
C LEU A 10 -7.23 -2.45 8.66
N ALA A 11 -7.07 -1.89 9.86
CA ALA A 11 -7.79 -2.35 11.05
C ALA A 11 -9.30 -2.10 10.92
N ASN A 12 -9.71 -0.94 10.39
CA ASN A 12 -11.11 -0.61 10.18
C ASN A 12 -11.77 -1.54 9.14
N GLU A 13 -11.07 -1.91 8.07
CA GLU A 13 -11.55 -2.86 7.05
C GLU A 13 -11.81 -4.25 7.63
N LYS A 14 -11.01 -4.68 8.60
CA LYS A 14 -11.23 -5.94 9.34
C LYS A 14 -12.14 -5.77 10.56
N HIS A 15 -12.73 -4.60 10.77
CA HIS A 15 -13.58 -4.27 11.91
C HIS A 15 -12.92 -4.53 13.29
N ILE A 16 -11.61 -4.34 13.39
CA ILE A 16 -10.84 -4.48 14.63
C ILE A 16 -10.30 -3.13 15.10
N THR A 17 -9.99 -3.04 16.40
CA THR A 17 -9.31 -1.87 16.97
C THR A 17 -7.79 -2.05 16.93
N LEU A 18 -7.02 -0.96 17.02
CA LEU A 18 -5.56 -1.07 17.17
C LEU A 18 -5.14 -1.84 18.43
N ALA A 19 -5.92 -1.73 19.52
CA ALA A 19 -5.65 -2.47 20.74
C ALA A 19 -5.86 -3.98 20.53
N GLU A 20 -6.84 -4.37 19.72
CA GLU A 20 -7.07 -5.76 19.36
C GLU A 20 -5.95 -6.29 18.45
N LEU A 21 -5.54 -5.50 17.45
CA LEU A 21 -4.39 -5.80 16.59
C LEU A 21 -3.12 -6.03 17.42
N GLU A 22 -2.85 -5.17 18.41
CA GLU A 22 -1.71 -5.31 19.32
C GLU A 22 -1.76 -6.62 20.10
N ARG A 23 -2.94 -7.02 20.60
CA ARG A 23 -3.12 -8.30 21.31
C ARG A 23 -2.91 -9.50 20.41
N ILE A 24 -3.44 -9.47 19.19
CA ILE A 24 -3.32 -10.57 18.23
C ILE A 24 -1.85 -10.75 17.77
N THR A 25 -1.16 -9.64 17.52
CA THR A 25 0.24 -9.66 17.03
C THR A 25 1.27 -9.80 18.17
N GLY A 26 0.83 -9.75 19.43
CA GLY A 26 1.73 -9.77 20.59
C GLY A 26 2.60 -8.51 20.70
N ILE A 27 2.09 -7.37 20.25
CA ILE A 27 2.69 -6.05 20.38
C ILE A 27 2.17 -5.41 21.68
N SER A 28 3.01 -4.63 22.36
CA SER A 28 2.61 -3.97 23.60
C SER A 28 1.46 -2.98 23.37
N ASN A 29 0.50 -2.95 24.30
CA ASN A 29 -0.66 -2.07 24.21
C ASN A 29 -0.26 -0.58 24.06
N GLY A 30 -0.89 0.12 23.13
CA GLY A 30 -0.68 1.52 22.80
C GLY A 30 0.64 1.80 22.08
N GLN A 31 1.37 0.77 21.64
CA GLN A 31 2.62 0.92 20.92
C GLN A 31 2.40 1.40 19.49
N ILE A 32 1.41 0.87 18.76
CA ILE A 32 1.13 1.25 17.37
C ILE A 32 0.77 2.73 17.27
N ARG A 33 0.05 3.26 18.28
CA ARG A 33 -0.30 4.70 18.35
C ARG A 33 0.91 5.63 18.38
N ARG A 34 2.09 5.15 18.78
CA ARG A 34 3.32 5.94 18.86
C ARG A 34 4.18 5.84 17.60
N TRP A 35 3.79 5.03 16.62
CA TRP A 35 4.63 4.77 15.45
C TRP A 35 4.81 5.97 14.52
N ASP A 36 3.96 6.99 14.63
CA ASP A 36 4.15 8.27 13.93
C ASP A 36 5.30 9.10 14.53
N LYS A 37 5.61 8.89 15.82
CA LYS A 37 6.65 9.64 16.55
C LYS A 37 7.90 8.82 16.85
N SER A 38 7.79 7.49 16.79
CA SER A 38 8.86 6.57 17.16
C SER A 38 8.87 5.40 16.20
N SER A 39 10.02 5.15 15.57
CA SER A 39 10.14 4.08 14.59
C SER A 39 9.84 2.72 15.23
N PRO A 40 8.99 1.88 14.61
CA PRO A 40 8.76 0.52 15.09
C PRO A 40 10.04 -0.31 14.98
N LYS A 41 10.12 -1.35 15.82
CA LYS A 41 11.07 -2.43 15.57
C LYS A 41 10.67 -3.16 14.29
N ALA A 42 11.65 -3.55 13.47
CA ALA A 42 11.42 -4.26 12.22
C ALA A 42 10.51 -5.49 12.42
N ASP A 43 10.75 -6.27 13.48
CA ASP A 43 9.94 -7.45 13.81
C ASP A 43 8.47 -7.10 14.08
N ASN A 44 8.20 -6.00 14.78
CA ASN A 44 6.82 -5.58 15.06
C ASN A 44 6.12 -5.07 13.80
N LEU A 45 6.85 -4.35 12.95
CA LEU A 45 6.31 -3.91 11.66
C LEU A 45 5.97 -5.11 10.78
N LYS A 46 6.86 -6.12 10.74
CA LYS A 46 6.66 -7.36 9.99
C LYS A 46 5.43 -8.11 10.49
N LYS A 47 5.23 -8.27 11.80
CA LYS A 47 4.04 -8.93 12.36
C LYS A 47 2.72 -8.28 11.93
N VAL A 48 2.69 -6.95 11.87
CA VAL A 48 1.51 -6.21 11.39
C VAL A 48 1.31 -6.46 9.90
N ALA A 49 2.39 -6.43 9.12
CA ALA A 49 2.36 -6.71 7.68
C ALA A 49 1.82 -8.13 7.41
N ASP A 50 2.38 -9.14 8.09
CA ASP A 50 1.98 -10.54 7.99
C ASP A 50 0.51 -10.75 8.40
N TYR A 51 0.03 -10.07 9.45
CA TYR A 51 -1.37 -10.16 9.89
C TYR A 51 -2.36 -9.65 8.83
N PHE A 52 -2.01 -8.59 8.13
CA PHE A 52 -2.84 -8.01 7.07
C PHE A 52 -2.57 -8.61 5.69
N GLY A 53 -1.53 -9.43 5.54
CA GLY A 53 -1.12 -9.99 4.24
C GLY A 53 -0.55 -8.95 3.29
N VAL A 54 0.08 -7.89 3.83
CA VAL A 54 0.70 -6.79 3.07
C VAL A 54 2.21 -6.78 3.27
N THR A 55 2.95 -5.98 2.50
CA THR A 55 4.39 -5.81 2.69
C THR A 55 4.70 -4.74 3.75
N THR A 56 5.89 -4.80 4.36
CA THR A 56 6.34 -3.71 5.23
C THR A 56 6.50 -2.39 4.48
N ASP A 57 6.85 -2.45 3.18
CA ASP A 57 6.95 -1.28 2.32
C ASP A 57 5.59 -0.64 2.05
N TYR A 58 4.50 -1.43 2.01
CA TYR A 58 3.13 -0.92 1.99
C TYR A 58 2.83 -0.10 3.23
N LEU A 59 3.09 -0.67 4.41
CA LEU A 59 2.86 0.02 5.68
C LEU A 59 3.65 1.34 5.74
N LEU A 60 4.91 1.32 5.29
CA LEU A 60 5.80 2.49 5.26
C LEU A 60 5.50 3.46 4.11
N GLY A 61 4.62 3.12 3.16
CA GLY A 61 4.25 3.98 2.04
C GLY A 61 5.35 4.13 0.99
N ARG A 62 6.20 3.12 0.85
CA ARG A 62 7.29 3.12 -0.14
C ARG A 62 6.84 2.66 -1.52
N GLU A 63 5.64 2.11 -1.63
CA GLU A 63 5.04 1.69 -2.90
C GLU A 63 4.75 2.89 -3.81
N THR A 64 4.56 4.07 -3.23
CA THR A 64 4.33 5.32 -3.97
C THR A 64 5.61 5.98 -4.50
N GLN A 65 6.78 5.34 -4.44
CA GLN A 65 7.99 5.92 -5.03
C GLN A 65 7.97 5.97 -6.58
N ASN A 66 7.00 5.34 -7.23
CA ASN A 66 6.79 5.44 -8.67
C ASN A 66 5.75 6.48 -9.08
N SER A 67 5.18 7.24 -8.13
CA SER A 67 4.23 8.30 -8.47
C SER A 67 4.97 9.55 -8.94
N PRO A 68 4.61 10.14 -10.09
CA PRO A 68 5.14 11.43 -10.52
C PRO A 68 4.86 12.55 -9.50
N ASP A 69 5.71 13.58 -9.45
CA ASP A 69 5.58 14.71 -8.51
C ASP A 69 4.25 15.47 -8.61
N TRP A 70 3.57 15.35 -9.75
CA TRP A 70 2.29 15.99 -9.99
C TRP A 70 1.07 15.16 -9.51
N ALA A 71 1.29 13.93 -9.07
CA ALA A 71 0.23 13.03 -8.63
C ALA A 71 -0.35 13.47 -7.27
N THR A 72 -1.67 13.68 -7.23
CA THR A 72 -2.42 13.97 -6.02
C THR A 72 -2.63 12.72 -5.15
N GLU A 73 -3.13 12.89 -3.92
CA GLU A 73 -3.49 11.73 -3.08
C GLU A 73 -4.66 10.93 -3.69
N ASP A 74 -5.63 11.59 -4.33
CA ASP A 74 -6.72 10.91 -5.06
C ASP A 74 -6.18 10.07 -6.22
N ASP A 75 -5.16 10.58 -6.93
CA ASP A 75 -4.53 9.84 -8.03
C ASP A 75 -3.87 8.55 -7.58
N LYS A 76 -3.33 8.55 -6.36
CA LYS A 76 -2.71 7.37 -5.74
C LYS A 76 -3.76 6.36 -5.27
N ILE A 77 -4.92 6.83 -4.79
CA ILE A 77 -6.06 5.97 -4.44
C ILE A 77 -6.62 5.30 -5.70
N ASP A 78 -6.74 6.05 -6.80
CA ASP A 78 -7.19 5.50 -8.09
C ASP A 78 -6.21 4.47 -8.66
N LEU A 79 -4.90 4.74 -8.56
CA LEU A 79 -3.88 3.78 -8.93
C LEU A 79 -4.03 2.47 -8.14
N ASP A 80 -4.21 2.55 -6.82
CA ASP A 80 -4.34 1.36 -5.97
C ASP A 80 -5.56 0.52 -6.36
N LYS A 81 -6.71 1.16 -6.57
CA LYS A 81 -7.93 0.47 -7.06
C LYS A 81 -7.73 -0.16 -8.44
N TRP A 82 -7.06 0.55 -9.34
CA TRP A 82 -6.80 0.09 -10.70
C TRP A 82 -5.83 -1.10 -10.71
N LEU A 83 -4.77 -1.05 -9.87
CA LEU A 83 -3.85 -2.17 -9.69
C LEU A 83 -4.54 -3.39 -9.08
N GLN A 84 -5.39 -3.24 -8.05
CA GLN A 84 -6.12 -4.37 -7.48
C GLN A 84 -7.06 -5.04 -8.50
N SER A 85 -7.59 -4.27 -9.45
CA SER A 85 -8.48 -4.78 -10.50
C SER A 85 -7.72 -5.46 -11.64
N ASN A 86 -6.47 -5.06 -11.89
CA ASN A 86 -5.71 -5.46 -13.08
C ASN A 86 -4.46 -6.30 -12.81
N VAL A 87 -3.98 -6.35 -11.57
CA VAL A 87 -2.89 -7.25 -11.17
C VAL A 87 -3.48 -8.66 -11.03
N PRO A 88 -3.07 -9.62 -11.87
CA PRO A 88 -3.59 -10.97 -11.77
C PRO A 88 -3.13 -11.61 -10.45
N MET A 89 -4.06 -12.20 -9.70
CA MET A 89 -3.72 -12.97 -8.48
C MET A 89 -3.03 -14.31 -8.79
N GLY A 90 -3.01 -14.73 -10.06
CA GLY A 90 -2.31 -15.94 -10.55
C GLY A 90 -2.43 -16.07 -12.08
N PHE A 91 -1.50 -16.78 -12.71
CA PHE A 91 -1.52 -17.06 -14.15
C PHE A 91 -1.62 -18.58 -14.36
N GLN A 92 -2.66 -19.04 -15.06
CA GLN A 92 -2.89 -20.46 -15.36
C GLN A 92 -2.96 -21.38 -14.12
N GLY A 93 -3.44 -20.86 -12.98
CA GLY A 93 -3.52 -21.60 -11.71
C GLY A 93 -2.18 -21.82 -11.02
N MET A 94 -1.09 -21.23 -11.53
CA MET A 94 0.17 -21.14 -10.81
C MET A 94 0.18 -19.85 -10.00
N ASP A 95 0.53 -19.97 -8.73
CA ASP A 95 0.89 -18.83 -7.90
C ASP A 95 2.04 -18.08 -8.59
N MET A 96 1.83 -16.81 -8.90
CA MET A 96 2.92 -15.97 -9.37
C MET A 96 3.92 -15.79 -8.24
N ASP A 97 5.20 -15.97 -8.54
CA ASP A 97 6.26 -15.64 -7.60
C ASP A 97 6.24 -14.15 -7.26
N ASP A 98 6.72 -13.81 -6.07
CA ASP A 98 6.66 -12.44 -5.56
C ASP A 98 7.47 -11.46 -6.44
N ASP A 99 8.57 -11.90 -7.05
CA ASP A 99 9.39 -11.09 -7.96
C ASP A 99 8.64 -10.75 -9.26
N THR A 100 7.87 -11.69 -9.79
CA THR A 100 7.05 -11.53 -10.99
C THR A 100 5.87 -10.61 -10.71
N LYS A 101 5.22 -10.74 -9.54
CA LYS A 101 4.17 -9.80 -9.11
C LYS A 101 4.71 -8.37 -9.01
N ILE A 102 5.91 -8.20 -8.46
CA ILE A 102 6.57 -6.89 -8.37
C ILE A 102 6.81 -6.30 -9.77
N LYS A 103 7.32 -7.10 -10.72
CA LYS A 103 7.58 -6.64 -12.10
C LYS A 103 6.30 -6.26 -12.84
N VAL A 104 5.25 -7.08 -12.73
CA VAL A 104 3.95 -6.79 -13.35
C VAL A 104 3.33 -5.52 -12.76
N ARG A 105 3.38 -5.37 -11.44
CA ARG A 105 2.90 -4.17 -10.76
C ARG A 105 3.65 -2.92 -11.22
N ALA A 106 4.98 -2.96 -11.25
CA ALA A 106 5.79 -1.83 -11.69
C ALA A 106 5.49 -1.41 -13.14
N PHE A 107 5.27 -2.38 -14.03
CA PHE A 107 4.87 -2.10 -15.41
C PHE A 107 3.50 -1.42 -15.48
N LEU A 108 2.50 -1.97 -14.77
CA LEU A 108 1.14 -1.43 -14.73
C LEU A 108 1.11 -0.01 -14.14
N GLU A 109 1.87 0.24 -13.06
CA GLU A 109 2.04 1.58 -12.49
C GLU A 109 2.55 2.59 -13.52
N GLY A 110 3.57 2.23 -14.30
CA GLY A 110 4.09 3.10 -15.36
C GLY A 110 3.03 3.43 -16.42
N VAL A 111 2.31 2.42 -16.91
CA VAL A 111 1.23 2.60 -17.90
C VAL A 111 0.14 3.54 -17.39
N PHE A 112 -0.28 3.39 -16.13
CA PHE A 112 -1.29 4.24 -15.52
C PHE A 112 -0.86 5.70 -15.48
N TRP A 113 0.37 5.98 -15.03
CA TRP A 113 0.87 7.34 -14.94
C TRP A 113 1.08 7.99 -16.31
N GLU A 114 1.52 7.23 -17.31
CA GLU A 114 1.65 7.71 -18.68
C GLU A 114 0.29 8.10 -19.29
N ASP A 115 -0.73 7.27 -19.10
CA ASP A 115 -2.08 7.52 -19.59
C ASP A 115 -2.68 8.78 -18.96
N LYS A 116 -2.54 8.89 -17.63
CA LYS A 116 -3.00 10.04 -16.86
C LYS A 116 -2.26 11.33 -17.21
N GLN A 117 -0.96 11.24 -17.50
CA GLN A 117 -0.16 12.38 -17.96
C GLN A 117 -0.62 12.90 -19.34
N LYS A 118 -0.99 12.00 -20.27
CA LYS A 118 -1.49 12.37 -21.60
C LYS A 118 -2.80 13.14 -21.51
N HIS A 119 -3.76 12.63 -20.75
CA HIS A 119 -5.04 13.30 -20.53
C HIS A 119 -4.88 14.70 -19.91
N ARG A 120 -3.96 14.85 -18.95
CA ARG A 120 -3.66 16.16 -18.34
C ARG A 120 -3.02 17.15 -19.34
N ASN A 121 -2.14 16.69 -20.22
CA ASN A 121 -1.48 17.54 -21.21
C ASN A 121 -2.43 18.00 -22.32
N ASP A 122 -3.46 17.22 -22.64
CA ASP A 122 -4.48 17.58 -23.63
C ASP A 122 -5.47 18.62 -23.09
N ASP A 123 -5.80 18.57 -21.80
CA ASP A 123 -6.64 19.59 -21.13
C ASP A 123 -5.91 20.95 -21.01
N ASN A 124 -4.59 20.95 -20.88
CA ASN A 124 -3.76 22.16 -20.78
C ASN A 124 -3.43 22.80 -22.14
N LYS A 125 -3.88 22.18 -23.25
CA LYS A 125 -3.69 22.67 -24.63
C LYS A 125 -4.91 23.40 -25.21
N LYS A 126 -6.01 23.51 -24.45
CA LYS A 126 -7.18 24.34 -24.78
C LYS A 126 -7.16 25.64 -24.00
#